data_AF-A0A2S9GK65-F1
#
_entry.id   AF-A0A2S9GK65-F1
#
_cell.length_a   1.000
_cell.length_b   1.000
_cell.length_c   1.000
_cell.angle_alpha   90.00
_cell.angle_beta   90.00
_cell.angle_gamma   90.00
#
_symmetry.space_group_name_H-M   'P 1'
#
loop_
_entity.id
_entity.type
_entity.pdbx_description
1 polymer ?
#
loop_
_entity_poly.entity_id
_entity_poly.type
_entity_poly.pdbx_seq_one_letter_code
_entity_poly.pdbx_strand_id
1 'polypeptide(L)'
;AAVSIAAVAPGNDVVIAHGNGPQVGLLALQAAAYHDVAPYPLDVLGAQTEAMIGYVIEQELGNVLPADQPLATVLTMIEVDGG
;
A
#
# COMPACT_ATOMS: atom_id res chain seq x y z
N ALA A 1 3.15 -13.56 -3.94
CA ALA A 1 3.49 -13.12 -2.57
C ALA A 1 2.54 -13.70 -1.53
N ALA A 2 1.22 -13.56 -1.71
CA ALA A 2 0.21 -14.01 -0.74
C ALA A 2 0.38 -15.47 -0.26
N VAL A 3 0.57 -16.44 -1.16
CA VAL A 3 0.81 -17.85 -0.78
C VAL A 3 2.04 -18.02 0.13
N SER A 4 3.14 -17.31 -0.15
CA SER A 4 4.36 -17.38 0.65
C SER A 4 4.17 -16.73 2.03
N ILE A 5 3.40 -15.64 2.10
CA ILE A 5 3.05 -14.99 3.37
C ILE A 5 2.11 -15.89 4.18
N ALA A 6 1.11 -16.49 3.54
CA ALA A 6 0.18 -17.42 4.18
C ALA A 6 0.89 -18.66 4.75
N ALA A 7 1.97 -19.12 4.11
CA ALA A 7 2.77 -20.23 4.63
C ALA A 7 3.47 -19.92 5.97
N VAL A 8 3.73 -18.63 6.27
CA VAL A 8 4.37 -18.20 7.53
C VAL A 8 3.38 -17.61 8.54
N ALA A 9 2.12 -17.41 8.17
CA ALA A 9 1.10 -16.86 9.06
C ALA A 9 0.75 -17.75 10.28
N PRO A 10 0.66 -19.09 10.17
CA PRO A 10 0.30 -19.94 11.30
C PRO A 10 1.29 -19.80 12.47
N GLY A 11 0.78 -19.37 13.62
CA GLY A 11 1.57 -19.21 14.85
C GLY A 11 2.45 -17.96 14.91
N ASN A 12 2.32 -17.02 13.95
CA ASN A 12 3.06 -15.76 13.94
C ASN A 12 2.12 -14.56 13.82
N ASP A 13 2.49 -13.46 14.49
CA ASP A 13 1.91 -12.14 14.24
C ASP A 13 2.63 -11.51 13.04
N VAL A 14 1.94 -11.41 11.91
CA VAL A 14 2.54 -10.96 10.65
C VAL A 14 2.28 -9.47 10.43
N VAL A 15 3.36 -8.71 10.29
CA VAL A 15 3.33 -7.31 9.84
C VAL A 15 3.90 -7.22 8.43
N ILE A 16 3.18 -6.55 7.54
CA ILE A 16 3.55 -6.41 6.13
C ILE A 16 3.82 -4.94 5.84
N ALA A 17 4.95 -4.67 5.19
CA ALA A 17 5.27 -3.39 4.58
C ALA A 17 5.54 -3.59 3.09
N HIS A 18 5.33 -2.56 2.27
CA HIS A 18 5.60 -2.60 0.85
C HIS A 18 6.19 -1.28 0.35
N GLY A 19 6.88 -1.34 -0.79
CA GLY A 19 7.25 -0.14 -1.54
C GLY A 19 6.14 0.29 -2.51
N ASN A 20 6.22 1.52 -3.00
CA ASN A 20 5.25 2.10 -3.94
C ASN A 20 5.91 2.84 -5.13
N GLY A 21 7.24 2.78 -5.29
CA GLY A 21 7.99 3.61 -6.24
C GLY A 21 7.42 3.65 -7.67
N PRO A 22 7.20 2.51 -8.34
CA PRO A 22 6.58 2.50 -9.67
C PRO A 22 5.15 3.07 -9.69
N GLN A 23 4.34 2.76 -8.68
CA GLN A 23 2.95 3.17 -8.60
C GLN A 23 2.83 4.69 -8.37
N VAL A 24 3.60 5.23 -7.42
CA VAL A 24 3.59 6.66 -7.10
C VAL A 24 4.21 7.48 -8.23
N GLY A 25 5.23 6.94 -8.91
CA GLY A 25 5.80 7.53 -10.11
C GLY A 25 4.80 7.63 -11.26
N LEU A 26 4.00 6.58 -11.49
CA LEU A 26 2.94 6.62 -12.50
C LEU A 26 1.86 7.66 -12.16
N LEU A 27 1.39 7.71 -10.90
CA LEU A 27 0.41 8.71 -10.48
C LEU A 27 0.98 10.14 -10.61
N ALA A 28 2.26 10.35 -10.29
CA ALA A 28 2.91 11.64 -10.46
C ALA A 28 2.98 12.08 -11.93
N LEU A 29 3.28 11.15 -12.85
CA LEU A 29 3.26 11.42 -14.29
C LEU A 29 1.85 11.75 -14.79
N GLN A 30 0.84 11.02 -14.31
CA GLN A 30 -0.56 11.29 -14.66
C GLN A 30 -1.03 12.65 -14.13
N ALA A 31 -0.68 12.99 -12.88
CA ALA A 31 -0.98 14.27 -12.29
C ALA A 31 -0.30 15.43 -13.03
N ALA A 32 0.94 15.24 -13.49
CA ALA A 32 1.66 16.23 -14.28
C ALA A 32 1.10 16.43 -15.70
N ALA A 33 0.42 15.43 -16.25
CA ALA A 33 -0.18 15.49 -17.59
C ALA A 33 -1.57 16.16 -17.62
N TYR A 34 -2.23 16.34 -16.48
CA TYR A 34 -3.53 16.99 -16.38
C TYR A 34 -3.39 18.43 -15.90
N HIS A 35 -3.85 19.40 -16.70
CA HIS A 35 -3.58 20.82 -16.47
C HIS A 35 -4.78 21.65 -16.00
N ASP A 36 -5.99 21.08 -16.01
CA ASP A 36 -7.20 21.84 -15.62
C ASP A 36 -7.25 22.11 -14.11
N VAL A 37 -6.53 21.32 -13.31
CA VAL A 37 -6.43 21.49 -11.85
C VAL A 37 -4.99 21.30 -11.39
N ALA A 38 -4.66 21.87 -10.22
CA ALA A 38 -3.37 21.65 -9.61
C ALA A 38 -3.17 20.16 -9.27
N PRO A 39 -1.98 19.59 -9.51
CA PRO A 39 -1.70 18.21 -9.17
C PRO A 39 -1.70 18.02 -7.64
N TYR A 40 -2.12 16.84 -7.19
CA TYR A 40 -1.92 16.46 -5.79
C TYR A 40 -0.41 16.40 -5.47
N PRO A 41 -0.01 16.83 -4.27
CA PRO A 41 1.37 16.73 -3.83
C PRO A 41 1.81 15.27 -3.63
N LEU A 42 3.12 15.03 -3.65
CA LEU A 42 3.69 13.68 -3.69
C LEU A 42 3.36 12.83 -2.44
N ASP A 43 3.20 13.47 -1.28
CA ASP A 43 2.75 12.84 -0.03
C ASP A 43 1.32 12.29 -0.15
N VAL A 44 0.41 13.06 -0.74
CA VAL A 44 -0.97 12.63 -1.02
C VAL A 44 -1.01 11.49 -2.04
N LEU A 45 -0.20 11.57 -3.10
CA LEU A 45 -0.04 10.46 -4.05
C LEU A 45 0.56 9.22 -3.37
N GLY A 46 1.50 9.42 -2.44
CA GLY A 46 2.05 8.37 -1.59
C GLY A 46 0.95 7.64 -0.81
N ALA A 47 0.15 8.38 -0.05
CA ALA A 47 -0.99 7.86 0.70
C ALA A 47 -2.00 7.13 -0.20
N GLN A 48 -2.28 7.65 -1.39
CA GLN A 48 -3.16 7.00 -2.36
C GLN A 48 -2.61 5.63 -2.81
N THR A 49 -1.32 5.55 -3.13
CA THR A 49 -0.69 4.29 -3.55
C THR A 49 -0.54 3.29 -2.42
N GLU A 50 -0.37 3.74 -1.18
CA GLU A 50 -0.35 2.88 -0.01
C GLU A 50 -1.67 2.11 0.11
N ALA A 51 -2.80 2.82 0.12
CA ALA A 51 -4.12 2.19 0.19
C ALA A 51 -4.43 1.33 -1.05
N MET A 52 -4.03 1.76 -2.25
CA MET A 52 -4.22 0.98 -3.48
C MET A 52 -3.50 -0.37 -3.43
N ILE A 53 -2.25 -0.39 -2.98
CA ILE A 53 -1.45 -1.62 -2.90
C ILE A 53 -1.92 -2.47 -1.71
N GLY A 54 -2.19 -1.86 -0.56
CA GLY A 54 -2.74 -2.53 0.62
C GLY A 54 -4.04 -3.27 0.31
N TYR A 55 -4.97 -2.63 -0.41
CA TYR A 55 -6.19 -3.27 -0.90
C TYR A 55 -5.91 -4.55 -1.70
N VAL A 56 -4.96 -4.51 -2.64
CA VAL A 56 -4.61 -5.70 -3.45
C VAL A 56 -3.98 -6.78 -2.57
N ILE A 57 -3.12 -6.40 -1.63
CA ILE A 57 -2.51 -7.36 -0.68
C ILE A 57 -3.60 -8.04 0.16
N GLU A 58 -4.54 -7.28 0.72
CA GLU A 58 -5.65 -7.83 1.51
C GLU A 58 -6.53 -8.77 0.70
N GLN A 59 -6.90 -8.40 -0.52
CA GLN A 59 -7.69 -9.26 -1.41
C GLN A 59 -6.98 -10.60 -1.67
N GLU A 60 -5.70 -10.54 -2.03
CA GLU A 60 -4.92 -11.74 -2.34
C GLU A 60 -4.67 -12.61 -1.10
N LEU A 61 -4.48 -12.01 0.07
CA LEU A 61 -4.35 -12.73 1.33
C LEU A 61 -5.69 -13.33 1.78
N GLY A 62 -6.79 -12.60 1.65
CA GLY A 62 -8.14 -13.07 1.95
C GLY A 62 -8.56 -14.27 1.09
N ASN A 63 -8.00 -14.42 -0.11
CA ASN A 63 -8.21 -15.58 -0.96
C ASN A 63 -7.53 -16.87 -0.46
N VAL A 64 -6.49 -16.76 0.38
CA VAL A 64 -5.64 -17.91 0.77
C VAL A 64 -5.59 -18.15 2.28
N LEU A 65 -5.96 -17.17 3.10
CA LEU A 65 -6.06 -17.28 4.56
C LEU A 65 -7.46 -17.72 5.01
N PRO A 66 -7.61 -18.21 6.25
CA PRO A 66 -8.93 -18.46 6.83
C PRO A 66 -9.84 -17.23 6.76
N ALA A 67 -11.13 -17.44 6.53
CA ALA A 67 -12.10 -16.35 6.35
C ALA A 67 -12.29 -15.47 7.60
N ASP A 68 -11.92 -15.98 8.78
CA ASP A 68 -11.95 -15.29 10.06
C ASP A 68 -10.62 -14.60 10.42
N GLN A 69 -9.58 -14.72 9.58
CA GLN A 69 -8.32 -14.02 9.77
C GLN A 69 -8.52 -12.51 9.50
N PRO A 70 -8.37 -11.64 10.51
CA PRO A 70 -8.47 -10.20 10.29
C PRO A 70 -7.29 -9.70 9.45
N LEU A 71 -7.60 -8.84 8.48
CA LEU A 71 -6.64 -8.14 7.62
C LEU A 71 -6.96 -6.65 7.67
N ALA A 72 -5.93 -5.81 7.76
CA ALA A 72 -6.09 -4.36 7.79
C ALA A 72 -4.87 -3.65 7.22
N THR A 73 -5.13 -2.68 6.35
CA THR A 73 -4.20 -1.70 5.82
C THR A 73 -4.41 -0.42 6.60
N VAL A 74 -3.34 0.08 7.22
CA VAL A 74 -3.38 1.29 8.02
C VAL A 74 -2.55 2.34 7.31
N LEU A 75 -3.18 3.48 7.00
CA LEU A 75 -2.47 4.61 6.43
C LEU A 75 -1.36 5.07 7.39
N THR A 76 -0.14 5.17 6.89
CA THR A 76 1.06 5.40 7.69
C THR A 76 1.73 6.72 7.33
N MET A 77 1.86 7.62 8.31
CA MET A 77 2.72 8.80 8.19
C MET A 77 4.02 8.56 8.95
N ILE A 78 5.15 8.72 8.26
CA ILE A 78 6.48 8.52 8.85
C ILE A 78 7.08 9.88 9.18
N GLU A 79 7.41 10.10 10.45
CA GLU A 79 8.17 11.26 10.90
C GLU A 79 9.61 11.21 10.37
N VAL A 80 10.11 12.34 9.89
CA VAL A 80 11.48 12.50 9.39
C VAL A 80 12.10 13.77 9.98
N ASP A 81 13.40 13.72 10.24
CA ASP A 81 14.19 14.92 10.59
C ASP A 81 14.41 15.77 9.34
N GLY A 82 14.31 17.10 9.48
CA GLY A 82 14.44 18.04 8.38
C GLY A 82 15.88 18.33 7.93
N GLY A 83 16.88 18.00 8.77
CA GLY A 83 18.27 18.37 8.57
C GLY A 83 18.58 19.83 8.89
#